data_AF-A0A961PBW2-F1
#
_entry.id   AF-A0A961PBW2-F1
#
_cell.length_a   1.000
_cell.length_b   1.000
_cell.length_c   1.000
_cell.angle_alpha   90.00
_cell.angle_beta   90.00
_cell.angle_gamma   90.00
#
_symmetry.space_group_name_H-M   'P 1'
#
loop_
_entity.id
_entity.type
_entity.pdbx_description
1 polymer ?
#
loop_
_entity_poly.entity_id
_entity_poly.type
_entity_poly.pdbx_seq_one_letter_code
_entity_poly.pdbx_strand_id
1 'polypeptide(L)'
;MNITWLGHSGFRIEIEGAVLLVDPWFEGNPMFPGERRAEAVAGATHVLVSHGHGDHATGAPAICRELGIPAVGIFDLMSWWEGHHGIETIGFNKGGTDSPAVGRGDPRERRSAFEDLEHRGLLAEQVGGRAG
;
A
#
# COMPACT_ATOMS: atom_id res chain seq x y z
N MET A 1 0.20 -12.48 -16.95
CA MET A 1 0.73 -12.45 -15.58
C MET A 1 2.22 -12.72 -15.64
N ASN A 2 3.04 -11.91 -14.98
CA ASN A 2 4.49 -12.11 -14.84
C ASN A 2 4.85 -12.09 -13.35
N ILE A 3 5.70 -13.00 -12.91
CA ILE A 3 6.13 -13.10 -11.51
C ILE A 3 7.66 -13.10 -11.49
N THR A 4 8.24 -12.14 -10.80
CA THR A 4 9.69 -12.03 -10.60
C THR A 4 10.00 -12.24 -9.13
N TRP A 5 10.90 -13.17 -8.84
CA TRP A 5 11.42 -13.37 -7.49
C TRP A 5 12.51 -12.33 -7.19
N LEU A 6 12.41 -11.67 -6.04
CA LEU A 6 13.29 -10.60 -5.58
C LEU A 6 14.22 -11.06 -4.45
N GLY A 7 14.25 -12.36 -4.12
CA GLY A 7 15.02 -12.90 -3.00
C GLY A 7 14.17 -13.04 -1.72
N HIS A 8 14.53 -14.01 -0.87
CA HIS A 8 13.78 -14.33 0.36
C HIS A 8 12.27 -14.52 0.08
N SER A 9 11.39 -13.77 0.74
CA SER A 9 9.93 -13.72 0.56
C SER A 9 9.48 -12.69 -0.48
N GLY A 10 10.40 -11.92 -1.06
CA GLY A 10 10.12 -10.82 -1.95
C GLY A 10 9.69 -11.26 -3.35
N PHE A 11 8.56 -10.74 -3.83
CA PHE A 11 8.07 -10.95 -5.19
C PHE A 11 7.57 -9.66 -5.84
N ARG A 12 7.81 -9.52 -7.14
CA ARG A 12 7.11 -8.58 -8.00
C ARG A 12 6.13 -9.34 -8.88
N ILE A 13 4.86 -8.97 -8.85
CA ILE A 13 3.80 -9.62 -9.62
C ILE A 13 3.14 -8.59 -10.53
N GLU A 14 3.14 -8.85 -11.82
CA GLU A 14 2.45 -8.03 -12.82
C GLU A 14 1.23 -8.78 -13.34
N ILE A 15 0.04 -8.20 -13.13
CA ILE A 15 -1.23 -8.82 -13.52
C ILE A 15 -2.28 -7.75 -13.82
N GLU A 16 -2.94 -7.86 -14.96
CA GLU A 16 -4.12 -7.05 -15.34
C GLU A 16 -3.98 -5.53 -15.09
N GLY A 17 -2.78 -4.99 -15.29
CA GLY A 17 -2.48 -3.55 -15.11
C GLY A 17 -1.97 -3.17 -13.71
N ALA A 18 -1.93 -4.10 -12.77
CA ALA A 18 -1.30 -3.94 -11.47
C ALA A 18 0.15 -4.45 -11.49
N VAL A 19 1.00 -3.75 -10.74
CA VAL A 19 2.35 -4.20 -10.36
C VAL A 19 2.38 -4.25 -8.83
N LEU A 20 2.47 -5.44 -8.28
CA LEU A 20 2.41 -5.68 -6.83
C LEU A 20 3.82 -6.02 -6.34
N LEU A 21 4.24 -5.39 -5.26
CA LEU A 21 5.44 -5.78 -4.52
C LEU A 21 5.02 -6.49 -3.23
N VAL A 22 5.33 -7.78 -3.13
CA VAL A 22 5.08 -8.59 -1.93
C VAL A 22 6.37 -8.66 -1.13
N ASP A 23 6.31 -8.31 0.16
CA ASP A 23 7.42 -8.35 1.12
C ASP A 23 8.76 -7.81 0.54
N PRO A 24 8.82 -6.53 0.08
CA PRO A 24 9.94 -6.02 -0.72
C PRO A 24 11.17 -5.65 0.12
N TRP A 25 11.83 -6.67 0.70
CA TRP A 25 13.07 -6.50 1.44
C TRP A 25 14.28 -6.44 0.51
N PHE A 26 14.77 -5.23 0.23
CA PHE A 26 15.92 -4.99 -0.65
C PHE A 26 17.24 -4.77 0.10
N GLU A 27 17.23 -3.92 1.13
CA GLU A 27 18.45 -3.57 1.86
C GLU A 27 18.77 -4.62 2.92
N GLY A 28 19.93 -5.28 2.78
CA GLY A 28 20.35 -6.37 3.66
C GLY A 28 19.89 -7.76 3.22
N ASN A 29 19.09 -7.87 2.16
CA ASN A 29 18.73 -9.16 1.56
C ASN A 29 19.92 -9.70 0.74
N PRO A 30 20.55 -10.81 1.14
CA PRO A 30 21.76 -11.33 0.47
C PRO A 30 21.48 -11.91 -0.93
N MET A 31 20.21 -12.14 -1.26
CA MET A 31 19.79 -12.69 -2.55
C MET A 31 19.38 -11.61 -3.54
N PHE A 32 19.19 -10.36 -3.09
CA PHE A 32 18.76 -9.28 -3.97
C PHE A 32 19.97 -8.46 -4.48
N PRO A 33 20.15 -8.34 -5.80
CA PRO A 33 21.12 -7.41 -6.37
C PRO A 33 20.67 -5.96 -6.15
N GLY A 34 21.26 -5.29 -5.16
CA GLY A 34 20.81 -3.96 -4.70
C GLY A 34 20.75 -2.88 -5.79
N GLU A 35 21.60 -2.98 -6.82
CA GLU A 35 21.62 -2.08 -7.98
C GLU A 35 20.33 -2.15 -8.82
N ARG A 36 19.55 -3.23 -8.68
CA ARG A 36 18.29 -3.43 -9.40
C ARG A 36 17.06 -2.89 -8.65
N ARG A 37 17.23 -2.22 -7.51
CA ARG A 37 16.09 -1.65 -6.75
C ARG A 37 15.20 -0.76 -7.63
N ALA A 38 15.80 0.13 -8.42
CA ALA A 38 15.07 1.06 -9.27
C ALA A 38 14.19 0.32 -10.30
N GLU A 39 14.71 -0.75 -10.90
CA GLU A 39 13.97 -1.62 -11.81
C GLU A 39 12.85 -2.36 -11.07
N ALA A 40 13.14 -2.90 -9.88
CA ALA A 40 12.19 -3.68 -9.11
C ALA A 40 10.95 -2.86 -8.69
N VAL A 41 11.13 -1.60 -8.31
CA VAL A 41 10.02 -0.73 -7.86
C VAL A 41 9.31 0.00 -8.99
N ALA A 42 9.86 0.01 -10.20
CA ALA A 42 9.32 0.75 -11.32
C ALA A 42 7.88 0.34 -11.65
N GLY A 43 6.99 1.34 -11.68
CA GLY A 43 5.58 1.15 -11.97
C GLY A 43 4.79 0.39 -10.91
N ALA A 44 5.37 0.14 -9.72
CA ALA A 44 4.65 -0.50 -8.62
C ALA A 44 3.39 0.30 -8.27
N THR A 45 2.30 -0.44 -8.06
CA THR A 45 0.97 0.11 -7.79
C THR A 45 0.56 -0.11 -6.34
N HIS A 46 1.07 -1.16 -5.70
CA HIS A 46 0.77 -1.54 -4.32
C HIS A 46 1.98 -2.24 -3.71
N VAL A 47 2.15 -2.07 -2.40
CA VAL A 47 3.07 -2.87 -1.59
C VAL A 47 2.25 -3.72 -0.63
N LEU A 48 2.38 -5.04 -0.71
CA LEU A 48 1.72 -6.02 0.16
C LEU A 48 2.73 -6.54 1.17
N VAL A 49 2.36 -6.51 2.45
CA VAL A 49 3.22 -6.97 3.55
C VAL A 49 2.52 -8.04 4.37
N SER A 50 3.16 -9.19 4.49
CA SER A 50 2.61 -10.35 5.19
C SER A 50 2.58 -10.15 6.72
N HIS A 51 3.67 -9.64 7.30
CA HIS A 51 3.80 -9.33 8.73
C HIS A 51 4.99 -8.38 9.01
N GLY A 52 5.10 -7.88 10.23
CA GLY A 52 6.02 -6.79 10.60
C GLY A 52 7.48 -7.16 10.88
N HIS A 53 7.95 -8.37 10.52
CA HIS A 53 9.37 -8.69 10.69
C HIS A 53 10.25 -7.93 9.69
N GLY A 54 11.50 -7.65 10.09
CA GLY A 54 12.40 -6.78 9.35
C GLY A 54 12.79 -7.32 7.97
N ASP A 55 12.86 -8.63 7.81
CA ASP A 55 13.14 -9.34 6.56
C ASP A 55 11.96 -9.38 5.58
N HIS A 56 10.82 -8.80 5.95
CA HIS A 56 9.63 -8.65 5.10
C HIS A 56 9.22 -7.19 4.91
N ALA A 57 9.20 -6.44 6.02
CA ALA A 57 8.55 -5.14 6.09
C ALA A 57 9.51 -3.95 5.95
N THR A 58 10.82 -4.16 6.12
CA THR A 58 11.81 -3.07 6.08
C THR A 58 11.86 -2.45 4.69
N GLY A 59 11.78 -1.11 4.64
CA GLY A 59 11.83 -0.34 3.40
C GLY A 59 10.47 -0.18 2.70
N ALA A 60 9.45 -0.99 3.02
CA ALA A 60 8.12 -0.87 2.44
C ALA A 60 7.50 0.52 2.65
N PRO A 61 7.51 1.13 3.85
CA PRO A 61 7.01 2.49 4.04
C PRO A 61 7.73 3.56 3.20
N ALA A 62 9.02 3.36 2.94
CA ALA A 62 9.80 4.28 2.11
C ALA A 62 9.39 4.18 0.64
N ILE A 63 9.18 2.95 0.13
CA ILE A 63 8.70 2.69 -1.23
C ILE A 63 7.30 3.30 -1.43
N CYS A 64 6.38 3.08 -0.48
CA CYS A 64 5.03 3.64 -0.54
C CYS A 64 5.04 5.17 -0.63
N ARG A 65 5.90 5.83 0.17
CA ARG A 65 6.04 7.29 0.12
C ARG A 65 6.71 7.78 -1.17
N GLU A 66 7.74 7.09 -1.63
CA GLU A 66 8.47 7.41 -2.87
C GLU A 66 7.53 7.41 -4.08
N LEU A 67 6.63 6.43 -4.15
CA LEU A 67 5.76 6.21 -5.30
C LEU A 67 4.34 6.77 -5.13
N GLY A 68 3.97 7.21 -3.92
CA GLY A 68 2.60 7.64 -3.61
C GLY A 68 1.58 6.51 -3.78
N ILE A 69 1.93 5.31 -3.29
CA ILE A 69 1.11 4.09 -3.40
C ILE A 69 0.77 3.51 -2.03
N PRO A 70 -0.35 2.80 -1.89
CA PRO A 70 -0.76 2.25 -0.60
C PRO A 70 0.10 1.05 -0.16
N ALA A 71 0.33 0.96 1.15
CA ALA A 71 0.72 -0.28 1.81
C ALA A 71 -0.54 -1.11 2.13
N VAL A 72 -0.48 -2.42 1.95
CA VAL A 72 -1.60 -3.34 2.12
C VAL A 72 -1.17 -4.48 3.04
N GLY A 73 -1.90 -4.74 4.12
CA GLY A 73 -1.48 -5.75 5.10
C GLY A 73 -2.40 -5.87 6.30
N ILE A 74 -1.91 -6.51 7.36
CA ILE A 74 -2.71 -6.73 8.58
C ILE A 74 -3.08 -5.39 9.25
N PHE A 75 -4.33 -5.27 9.67
CA PHE A 75 -4.93 -4.03 10.18
C PHE A 75 -4.07 -3.28 11.20
N ASP A 76 -3.53 -3.98 12.20
CA ASP A 76 -2.74 -3.35 13.27
C ASP A 76 -1.44 -2.72 12.73
N LEU A 77 -0.76 -3.41 11.81
CA LEU A 77 0.47 -2.90 11.21
C LEU A 77 0.18 -1.71 10.29
N MET A 78 -0.89 -1.78 9.49
CA MET A 78 -1.31 -0.71 8.60
C MET A 78 -1.70 0.55 9.39
N SER A 79 -2.49 0.40 10.45
CA SER A 79 -2.87 1.51 11.33
C SER A 79 -1.64 2.15 11.99
N TRP A 80 -0.67 1.33 12.42
CA TRP A 80 0.58 1.84 12.98
C TRP A 80 1.42 2.58 11.94
N TRP A 81 1.52 2.08 10.70
CA TRP A 81 2.23 2.75 9.61
C TRP A 81 1.56 4.04 9.14
N GLU A 82 0.24 4.09 9.08
CA GLU A 82 -0.48 5.32 8.77
C GLU A 82 -0.16 6.40 9.81
N GLY A 83 -0.26 6.08 11.11
CA GLY A 83 0.04 7.05 12.18
C GLY A 83 1.52 7.43 12.30
N HIS A 84 2.44 6.47 12.12
CA HIS A 84 3.87 6.68 12.35
C HIS A 84 4.62 7.18 11.09
N HIS A 85 4.17 6.79 9.91
CA HIS A 85 4.79 7.16 8.64
C HIS A 85 3.93 8.11 7.79
N GLY A 86 2.63 8.25 8.03
CA GLY A 86 1.78 9.13 7.23
C GLY A 86 1.67 8.68 5.77
N ILE A 87 1.66 7.37 5.53
CA ILE A 87 1.46 6.76 4.21
C ILE A 87 0.01 6.30 4.07
N GLU A 88 -0.49 6.22 2.84
CA GLU A 88 -1.77 5.57 2.56
C GLU A 88 -1.67 4.07 2.90
N THR A 89 -2.66 3.53 3.60
CA THR A 89 -2.68 2.11 3.96
C THR A 89 -4.05 1.49 3.75
N ILE A 90 -4.07 0.17 3.51
CA ILE A 90 -5.27 -0.65 3.42
C ILE A 90 -5.09 -1.83 4.38
N GLY A 91 -5.74 -1.73 5.54
CA GLY A 91 -5.70 -2.73 6.59
C GLY A 91 -6.82 -3.75 6.47
N PHE A 92 -6.50 -5.04 6.54
CA PHE A 92 -7.49 -6.12 6.59
C PHE A 92 -7.09 -7.21 7.61
N ASN A 93 -7.98 -8.16 7.85
CA ASN A 93 -7.75 -9.29 8.76
C ASN A 93 -7.67 -10.62 8.01
N LYS A 94 -7.14 -11.65 8.67
CA LYS A 94 -6.96 -12.99 8.09
C LYS A 94 -8.30 -13.51 7.53
N GLY A 95 -8.28 -13.99 6.29
CA GLY A 95 -9.47 -14.48 5.59
C GLY A 95 -10.39 -13.38 5.01
N GLY A 96 -10.12 -12.11 5.31
CA GLY A 96 -10.76 -11.00 4.60
C GLY A 96 -10.27 -10.90 3.16
N THR A 97 -11.15 -10.46 2.27
CA THR A 97 -10.80 -10.14 0.88
C THR A 97 -10.97 -8.65 0.68
N ASP A 98 -9.94 -8.01 0.14
CA ASP A 98 -9.99 -6.62 -0.30
C ASP A 98 -9.81 -6.56 -1.82
N SER A 99 -10.35 -5.52 -2.45
CA SER A 99 -10.23 -5.28 -3.89
C SER A 99 -9.68 -3.88 -4.11
N PRO A 100 -8.37 -3.68 -3.88
CA PRO A 100 -7.77 -2.36 -3.98
C PRO A 100 -7.81 -1.89 -5.43
N ALA A 101 -8.21 -0.64 -5.63
CA ALA A 101 -8.45 -0.10 -6.96
C ALA A 101 -7.13 0.01 -7.75
N VAL A 102 -7.04 -0.71 -8.86
CA VAL A 102 -5.94 -0.57 -9.82
C VAL A 102 -6.18 0.71 -10.65
N GLY A 103 -5.25 1.66 -10.61
CA GLY A 103 -5.22 2.77 -11.57
C GLY A 103 -6.09 3.99 -11.27
N ARG A 104 -6.14 4.50 -10.03
CA ARG A 104 -6.67 5.86 -9.78
C ARG A 104 -5.60 6.94 -10.01
N GLY A 105 -5.41 7.37 -11.26
CA GLY A 105 -4.75 8.63 -11.64
C GLY A 105 -3.37 8.94 -11.03
N ASP A 106 -2.87 10.16 -11.27
CA ASP A 106 -1.65 10.70 -10.67
C ASP A 106 -1.81 10.76 -9.14
N PRO A 107 -0.89 10.19 -8.33
CA PRO A 107 -0.93 10.29 -6.87
C PRO A 107 -1.06 11.72 -6.34
N ARG A 108 -0.60 12.73 -7.09
CA ARG A 108 -0.72 14.16 -6.75
C ARG A 108 -2.13 14.72 -6.93
N GLU A 109 -3.00 14.01 -7.64
CA GLU A 109 -4.42 14.37 -7.83
C GLU A 109 -5.35 13.63 -6.87
N ARG A 110 -4.79 12.77 -6.00
CA ARG A 110 -5.55 12.04 -5.00
C ARG A 110 -5.86 12.95 -3.82
N ARG A 111 -7.11 13.39 -3.74
CA ARG A 111 -7.69 13.94 -2.50
C ARG A 111 -8.02 12.80 -1.55
N SER A 112 -7.90 13.07 -0.25
CA SER A 112 -8.27 12.09 0.78
C SER A 112 -9.75 11.71 0.62
N ALA A 113 -10.13 10.49 1.00
CA ALA A 113 -11.54 10.06 1.01
C ALA A 113 -12.44 11.00 1.86
N PHE A 114 -11.84 11.71 2.82
CA PHE A 114 -12.48 12.72 3.64
C PHE A 114 -12.84 13.99 2.84
N GLU A 115 -11.92 14.51 2.02
CA GLU A 115 -12.16 15.69 1.18
C GLU A 115 -13.16 15.41 0.05
N ASP A 116 -13.19 14.17 -0.46
CA ASP A 116 -14.16 13.74 -1.47
C ASP A 116 -15.59 13.64 -0.90
N LEU A 117 -15.75 13.30 0.38
CA LEU A 117 -17.04 13.30 1.08
C LEU A 117 -17.56 14.72 1.36
N GLU A 118 -16.67 15.65 1.72
CA GLU A 118 -17.00 17.07 1.91
C GLU A 118 -17.39 17.73 0.58
N HIS A 119 -16.65 17.47 -0.50
CA HIS A 119 -16.94 18.07 -1.81
C HIS A 119 -18.23 17.52 -2.44
N ARG A 120 -18.58 16.25 -2.17
CA ARG A 120 -19.83 15.64 -2.66
C ARG A 120 -21.04 15.97 -1.80
N GLY A 121 -20.89 16.75 -0.73
CA GLY A 121 -21.99 17.19 0.14
C GLY A 121 -22.65 16.05 0.93
N LEU A 122 -21.98 14.90 1.07
CA LEU A 122 -22.56 13.68 1.64
C LEU A 122 -22.44 13.59 3.17
N LEU A 123 -21.78 14.54 3.83
CA LEU A 123 -21.67 14.59 5.29
C LEU A 123 -22.88 15.20 6.00
N ALA A 124 -23.87 15.73 5.27
CA ALA A 124 -25.01 16.41 5.87
C ALA A 124 -26.09 15.49 6.47
N GLU A 125 -26.03 14.16 6.31
CA GLU A 125 -27.13 13.26 6.72
C GLU A 125 -26.86 12.36 7.94
N GLN A 126 -25.74 12.49 8.66
CA GLN A 126 -25.49 11.69 9.88
C GLN A 126 -25.49 12.46 11.21
N VAL A 127 -25.87 13.75 11.21
CA VAL A 127 -26.05 14.54 12.45
C VAL A 127 -27.40 15.25 12.50
N GLY A 128 -28.46 14.54 12.11
CA GLY A 128 -29.85 15.00 12.24
C GLY A 128 -30.63 14.13 13.21
N GLY A 129 -30.57 14.42 14.53
CA GLY A 129 -31.35 13.65 15.48
C GLY A 129 -31.27 14.10 16.94
N ARG A 130 -31.86 15.26 17.26
CA ARG A 130 -32.88 15.46 18.33
C ARG A 130 -33.05 16.95 18.64
N ALA A 131 -34.17 17.50 18.18
CA ALA A 131 -34.90 18.52 18.92
C ALA A 131 -35.90 17.79 19.83
N GLY A 132 -35.96 18.19 21.10
CA GLY A 132 -36.78 17.62 22.15
C GLY A 132 -36.21 18.01 23.51
#